data_AF-A0A3R7ASE5-F1
#
_entry.id   AF-A0A3R7ASE5-F1
#
_cell.length_a   1.000
_cell.length_b   1.000
_cell.length_c   1.000
_cell.angle_alpha   90.00
_cell.angle_beta   90.00
_cell.angle_gamma   90.00
#
_symmetry.space_group_name_H-M   'P 1'
#
loop_
_entity.id
_entity.type
_entity.pdbx_description
1 polymer ?
#
loop_
_entity_poly.entity_id
_entity_poly.type
_entity_poly.pdbx_seq_one_letter_code
_entity_poly.pdbx_strand_id
1 'polypeptide(L)'
;MSEREEFSKLSPVKKCPICGGKLVKGYFNAPRGVYWSTKKHKLGLILFDSVMPGALWTQNNVPALRCENCGIAIIDYNPPRYTPESFLKECVECGKKIPIASEKCPYCGAEQKESVKT
;
A
#
# COMPACT_ATOMS: atom_id res chain seq x y z
N MET A 1 12.40 -3.16 -14.31
CA MET A 1 11.00 -3.62 -14.51
C MET A 1 10.53 -3.04 -15.83
N SER A 2 9.86 -3.83 -16.65
CA SER A 2 9.24 -3.34 -17.89
C SER A 2 7.95 -2.56 -17.58
N GLU A 3 7.54 -1.64 -18.46
CA GLU A 3 6.26 -0.92 -18.33
C GLU A 3 5.07 -1.90 -18.21
N ARG A 4 5.15 -3.05 -18.90
CA ARG A 4 4.11 -4.09 -18.82
C ARG A 4 3.96 -4.66 -17.41
N GLU A 5 5.08 -4.89 -16.72
CA GLU A 5 5.09 -5.38 -15.34
C GLU A 5 4.61 -4.29 -14.37
N GLU A 6 5.06 -3.06 -14.57
CA GLU A 6 4.72 -1.92 -13.70
C GLU A 6 3.22 -1.57 -13.75
N PHE A 7 2.60 -1.65 -14.92
CA PHE A 7 1.16 -1.38 -15.09
C PHE A 7 0.29 -2.64 -15.03
N SER A 8 0.83 -3.79 -14.61
CA SER A 8 0.13 -5.08 -14.64
C SER A 8 -1.21 -5.05 -13.90
N LYS A 9 -1.28 -4.46 -12.70
CA LYS A 9 -2.52 -4.33 -11.91
C LYS A 9 -3.55 -3.38 -12.53
N LEU A 10 -3.09 -2.40 -13.30
CA LEU A 10 -3.94 -1.40 -13.96
C LEU A 10 -4.41 -1.87 -15.35
N SER A 11 -3.76 -2.90 -15.91
CA SER A 11 -4.06 -3.42 -17.25
C SER A 11 -5.52 -3.85 -17.49
N PRO A 12 -6.31 -4.31 -16.49
CA PRO A 12 -7.73 -4.64 -16.70
C PRO A 12 -8.62 -3.40 -16.93
N VAL A 13 -8.20 -2.22 -16.47
CA VAL A 13 -9.01 -1.00 -16.56
C VAL A 13 -8.82 -0.36 -17.94
N LYS A 14 -9.78 -0.62 -18.85
CA LYS A 14 -9.69 -0.16 -20.25
C LYS A 14 -10.25 1.24 -20.51
N LYS A 15 -11.23 1.67 -19.72
CA LYS A 15 -11.95 2.95 -19.86
C LYS A 15 -12.22 3.55 -18.48
N CYS A 16 -12.46 4.85 -18.41
CA CYS A 16 -12.82 5.53 -17.18
C CYS A 16 -14.10 4.89 -16.59
N PRO A 17 -14.08 4.46 -15.31
CA PRO A 17 -15.23 3.78 -14.71
C PRO A 17 -16.42 4.72 -14.47
N ILE A 18 -16.22 6.04 -14.55
CA ILE A 18 -17.28 7.02 -14.27
C ILE A 18 -17.93 7.53 -15.56
N CYS A 19 -17.15 7.84 -16.58
CA CYS A 19 -17.68 8.47 -17.81
C CYS A 19 -17.38 7.70 -19.10
N GLY A 20 -16.76 6.52 -19.01
CA GLY A 20 -16.42 5.69 -20.19
C GLY A 20 -15.34 6.26 -21.09
N GLY A 21 -14.80 7.44 -20.78
CA GLY A 21 -13.74 8.11 -21.54
C GLY A 21 -12.40 7.35 -21.54
N LYS A 22 -11.49 7.79 -22.42
CA LYS A 22 -10.13 7.24 -22.51
C LYS A 22 -9.35 7.53 -21.23
N LEU A 23 -8.48 6.59 -20.86
CA LEU A 23 -7.52 6.73 -19.76
C LEU A 23 -6.11 6.88 -20.33
N VAL A 24 -5.37 7.84 -19.80
CA VAL A 24 -3.96 8.06 -20.11
C VAL A 24 -3.11 7.41 -19.02
N LYS A 25 -2.10 6.64 -19.42
CA LYS A 25 -1.11 6.10 -18.49
C LYS A 25 -0.13 7.19 -18.07
N GLY A 26 0.31 7.13 -16.83
CA GLY A 26 1.38 7.97 -16.34
C GLY A 26 1.74 7.58 -14.92
N TYR A 27 2.30 8.54 -14.21
CA TYR A 27 2.73 8.34 -12.84
C TYR A 27 2.16 9.41 -11.92
N PHE A 28 1.80 8.99 -10.72
CA PHE A 28 1.37 9.87 -9.64
C PHE A 28 2.53 10.10 -8.67
N ASN A 29 2.71 11.34 -8.25
CA ASN A 29 3.76 11.77 -7.32
C ASN A 29 3.15 12.64 -6.23
N ALA A 30 3.55 12.43 -4.97
CA ALA A 30 3.01 13.17 -3.84
C ALA A 30 4.11 13.53 -2.82
N PRO A 31 4.94 14.55 -3.08
CA PRO A 31 6.12 14.86 -2.27
C PRO A 31 5.83 15.13 -0.78
N ARG A 32 4.60 15.56 -0.47
CA ARG A 32 4.11 15.82 0.90
C ARG A 32 3.19 14.72 1.44
N GLY A 33 3.13 13.58 0.75
CA GLY A 33 2.33 12.42 1.11
C GLY A 33 0.88 12.49 0.65
N VAL A 34 0.22 11.34 0.71
CA VAL A 34 -1.22 11.17 0.52
C VAL A 34 -1.78 10.49 1.76
N TYR A 35 -2.89 11.03 2.26
CA TYR A 35 -3.54 10.56 3.46
C TYR A 35 -4.99 10.17 3.16
N TRP A 36 -5.46 9.11 3.81
CA TRP A 36 -6.83 8.62 3.70
C TRP A 36 -7.67 9.14 4.87
N SER A 37 -8.96 9.37 4.60
CA SER A 37 -9.95 9.56 5.66
C SER A 37 -11.33 9.22 5.15
N THR A 38 -12.13 8.55 5.98
CA THR A 38 -13.54 8.28 5.72
C THR A 38 -14.43 9.51 5.95
N LYS A 39 -13.87 10.61 6.50
CA LYS A 39 -14.56 11.87 6.75
C LYS A 39 -14.01 12.96 5.85
N LYS A 40 -14.89 13.87 5.40
CA LYS A 40 -14.48 15.06 4.64
C LYS A 40 -13.89 16.09 5.61
N HIS A 41 -12.68 16.54 5.33
CA HIS A 41 -12.02 17.61 6.08
C HIS A 41 -12.05 18.92 5.30
N LYS A 42 -12.28 20.05 5.98
CA LYS A 42 -12.22 21.39 5.36
C LYS A 42 -10.78 21.90 5.22
N LEU A 43 -9.86 21.41 6.06
CA LEU A 43 -8.44 21.76 6.08
C LEU A 43 -7.61 20.49 5.92
N GLY A 44 -6.42 20.61 5.32
CA GLY A 44 -5.55 19.47 4.97
C GLY A 44 -4.79 18.81 6.12
N LEU A 45 -5.23 18.95 7.37
CA LEU A 45 -4.54 18.41 8.55
C LEU A 45 -4.93 16.95 8.81
N ILE A 46 -4.59 16.05 7.87
CA ILE A 46 -4.73 14.61 8.04
C ILE A 46 -3.31 14.04 8.19
N LEU A 47 -2.97 13.50 9.37
CA LEU A 47 -1.60 13.07 9.67
C LEU A 47 -1.47 11.59 10.07
N PHE A 48 -2.58 10.89 10.32
CA PHE A 48 -2.55 9.56 10.98
C PHE A 48 -2.74 8.36 10.06
N ASP A 49 -3.36 8.53 8.88
CA ASP A 49 -3.67 7.42 7.96
C ASP A 49 -3.02 7.66 6.60
N SER A 50 -1.71 7.45 6.54
CA SER A 50 -0.90 7.72 5.35
C SER A 50 -1.00 6.58 4.33
N VAL A 51 -1.61 6.85 3.18
CA VAL A 51 -1.65 5.96 2.01
C VAL A 51 -0.28 5.88 1.34
N MET A 52 0.38 7.04 1.22
CA MET A 52 1.72 7.19 0.69
C MET A 52 2.47 8.17 1.59
N PRO A 53 3.44 7.72 2.40
CA PRO A 53 4.20 8.64 3.25
C PRO A 53 4.96 9.62 2.37
N GLY A 54 4.86 10.91 2.70
CA GLY A 54 5.60 11.94 1.99
C GLY A 54 7.09 11.78 2.24
N ALA A 55 7.87 11.76 1.16
CA ALA A 55 9.31 11.86 1.26
C ALA A 55 9.81 12.84 0.19
N LEU A 56 10.21 14.02 0.65
CA LEU A 56 10.85 15.02 -0.18
C LEU A 56 12.09 14.35 -0.81
N TRP A 57 12.10 14.24 -2.14
CA TRP A 57 13.21 13.77 -2.98
C TRP A 57 13.50 12.27 -3.05
N THR A 58 12.93 11.44 -2.18
CA THR A 58 13.16 9.97 -2.20
C THR A 58 11.94 9.14 -2.57
N GLN A 59 10.77 9.78 -2.71
CA GLN A 59 9.55 9.09 -3.06
C GLN A 59 9.52 8.71 -4.55
N ASN A 60 9.35 7.41 -4.80
CA ASN A 60 9.14 6.90 -6.14
C ASN A 60 7.77 7.33 -6.67
N ASN A 61 7.76 7.66 -7.96
CA ASN A 61 6.56 7.78 -8.75
C ASN A 61 5.81 6.43 -8.78
N VAL A 62 4.49 6.45 -8.66
CA VAL A 62 3.66 5.23 -8.70
C VAL A 62 2.81 5.20 -9.98
N PRO A 63 2.61 4.03 -10.60
CA PRO A 63 1.84 3.92 -11.84
C PRO A 63 0.37 4.32 -11.62
N ALA A 64 -0.18 5.05 -12.58
CA ALA A 64 -1.54 5.56 -12.53
C ALA A 64 -2.21 5.65 -13.91
N LEU A 65 -3.54 5.61 -13.89
CA LEU A 65 -4.39 5.92 -15.04
C LEU A 65 -5.17 7.20 -14.74
N ARG A 66 -5.12 8.21 -15.62
CA ARG A 66 -5.86 9.47 -15.47
C ARG A 66 -6.89 9.64 -16.58
N CYS A 67 -8.10 10.04 -16.21
CA CYS A 67 -9.13 10.51 -17.13
C CYS A 67 -9.10 12.03 -17.23
N GLU A 68 -8.87 12.57 -18.43
CA GLU A 68 -8.81 14.02 -18.64
C GLU A 68 -10.20 14.67 -18.69
N ASN A 69 -11.24 13.92 -19.05
CA ASN A 69 -12.62 14.44 -19.10
C ASN A 69 -13.21 14.67 -17.71
N CYS A 70 -12.93 13.75 -16.78
CA CYS A 70 -13.66 13.65 -15.50
C CYS A 70 -12.76 13.97 -14.30
N GLY A 71 -11.46 14.18 -14.53
CA GLY A 71 -10.49 14.52 -13.47
C GLY A 71 -10.17 13.37 -12.51
N ILE A 72 -10.58 12.14 -12.83
CA ILE A 72 -10.40 10.96 -11.98
C ILE A 72 -9.07 10.27 -12.30
N ALA A 73 -8.36 9.85 -11.26
CA ALA A 73 -7.19 9.00 -11.37
C ALA A 73 -7.39 7.69 -10.61
N ILE A 74 -6.91 6.58 -11.18
CA ILE A 74 -6.78 5.28 -10.52
C ILE A 74 -5.29 5.03 -10.32
N ILE A 75 -4.87 4.88 -9.07
CA ILE A 75 -3.46 4.86 -8.68
C ILE A 75 -3.16 3.50 -8.06
N ASP A 76 -2.19 2.76 -8.61
CA ASP A 76 -1.60 1.61 -7.92
C ASP A 76 -0.49 2.14 -7.01
N TYR A 77 -0.90 2.63 -5.84
CA TYR A 77 0.01 3.22 -4.86
C TYR A 77 0.88 2.20 -4.13
N ASN A 78 0.77 0.91 -4.52
CA ASN A 78 1.48 -0.22 -3.94
C ASN A 78 1.55 -0.13 -2.41
N PRO A 79 0.41 -0.28 -1.70
CA PRO A 79 0.37 -0.14 -0.25
C PRO A 79 1.53 -0.92 0.36
N PRO A 80 2.33 -0.31 1.27
CA PRO A 80 3.34 -1.06 1.97
C PRO A 80 2.65 -2.29 2.56
N ARG A 81 3.24 -3.47 2.33
CA ARG A 81 2.82 -4.71 2.99
C ARG A 81 3.22 -4.60 4.46
N TYR A 82 2.64 -3.64 5.18
CA TYR A 82 2.70 -3.65 6.61
C TYR A 82 1.78 -4.78 7.03
N THR A 83 2.38 -5.89 7.46
CA THR A 83 1.66 -6.84 8.30
C THR A 83 1.25 -6.05 9.54
N PRO A 84 -0.06 -5.80 9.76
CA PRO A 84 -0.47 -5.00 10.91
C PRO A 84 0.12 -5.60 12.19
N GLU A 85 0.45 -4.80 13.21
CA GLU A 85 1.06 -5.36 14.42
C GLU A 85 0.20 -6.46 15.05
N SER A 86 -1.12 -6.38 14.90
CA SER A 86 -2.08 -7.41 15.31
C SER A 86 -1.94 -8.75 14.57
N PHE A 87 -1.17 -8.79 13.48
CA PHE A 87 -0.83 -10.01 12.71
C PHE A 87 0.62 -10.45 12.95
N LEU A 88 1.31 -9.84 13.91
CA LEU A 88 2.67 -10.22 14.34
C LEU A 88 2.63 -10.81 15.75
N LYS A 89 3.45 -11.83 16.00
CA LYS A 89 3.80 -12.34 17.34
C LYS A 89 5.30 -12.19 17.57
N GLU A 90 5.74 -12.14 18.82
CA GLU A 90 7.16 -12.27 19.13
C GLU A 90 7.59 -13.73 19.05
N CYS A 91 8.75 -13.99 18.45
CA CYS A 91 9.36 -15.32 18.46
C CYS A 91 9.61 -15.77 19.90
N VAL A 92 9.16 -16.99 20.25
CA VAL A 92 9.29 -17.54 21.61
C VAL A 92 10.73 -17.68 22.10
N GLU A 93 11.71 -17.74 21.17
CA GLU A 93 13.14 -17.87 21.50
C GLU A 93 13.92 -16.55 21.36
N CYS A 94 13.75 -15.81 20.26
CA CYS A 94 14.62 -14.66 19.95
C CYS A 94 13.94 -13.30 20.05
N GLY A 95 12.65 -13.24 20.40
CA GLY A 95 11.89 -12.00 20.61
C GLY A 95 11.61 -11.16 19.36
N LYS A 96 12.12 -11.52 18.18
CA LYS A 96 11.82 -10.79 16.93
C LYS A 96 10.34 -10.94 16.56
N LYS A 97 9.71 -9.86 16.09
CA LYS A 97 8.36 -9.87 15.51
C LYS A 97 8.33 -10.69 14.22
N ILE A 98 7.42 -11.67 14.16
CA ILE A 98 7.20 -12.59 13.02
C ILE A 98 5.69 -12.72 12.76
N PRO A 99 5.24 -13.13 11.56
CA PRO A 99 3.82 -13.39 11.31
C PRO A 99 3.22 -14.39 12.31
N ILE A 100 1.98 -14.17 12.76
CA ILE A 100 1.29 -15.05 13.74
C ILE A 100 1.23 -16.49 13.24
N ALA A 101 0.95 -16.69 11.95
CA ALA A 101 0.85 -18.00 11.31
C ALA A 101 2.22 -18.67 11.04
N SER A 102 3.35 -18.06 11.41
CA SER A 102 4.65 -18.70 11.26
C SER A 102 4.80 -19.86 12.24
N GLU A 103 4.93 -21.08 11.72
CA GLU A 103 5.25 -22.30 12.47
C GLU A 103 6.73 -22.38 12.85
N LYS A 104 7.60 -21.72 12.08
CA LYS A 104 9.05 -21.65 12.31
C LYS A 104 9.53 -20.20 12.18
N CYS A 105 10.41 -19.77 13.08
CA CYS A 105 10.99 -18.43 13.03
C CYS A 105 11.94 -18.30 11.83
N PRO A 106 11.73 -17.35 10.90
CA PRO A 106 12.61 -17.17 9.74
C PRO A 106 13.99 -16.62 10.10
N TYR A 107 14.17 -16.13 11.34
CA TYR A 107 15.43 -15.51 11.78
C TYR A 107 16.33 -16.47 12.58
N CYS A 108 15.76 -17.28 13.47
CA CYS A 108 16.53 -18.21 14.31
C CYS A 108 16.20 -19.69 14.07
N GLY A 109 15.16 -20.00 13.30
CA GLY A 109 14.76 -21.38 13.00
C GLY A 109 13.98 -22.09 14.11
N ALA A 110 13.66 -21.43 15.23
CA ALA A 110 12.89 -22.05 16.31
C ALA A 110 11.44 -22.37 15.90
N GLU A 111 10.91 -23.51 16.33
CA GLU A 111 9.49 -23.85 16.20
C GLU A 111 8.62 -22.92 17.06
N GLN A 112 7.44 -22.57 16.56
CA GLN A 112 6.52 -21.60 17.16
C GLN A 112 5.22 -22.30 17.56
N LYS A 113 5.29 -23.26 18.47
CA LYS A 113 4.12 -23.98 19.00
C LYS A 113 3.20 -22.98 19.69
N GLU A 114 1.90 -23.00 19.38
CA GLU A 114 0.92 -22.14 20.04
C GLU A 114 0.95 -22.40 21.55
N SER A 115 1.16 -21.35 22.34
CA SER A 115 0.80 -21.40 23.75
C SER A 115 -0.72 -21.31 23.80
N VAL A 116 -1.39 -22.47 23.86
CA VAL A 116 -2.78 -22.54 24.28
C VAL A 116 -2.81 -21.98 25.70
N LYS A 117 -3.17 -20.70 25.85
CA LYS A 117 -3.48 -20.13 27.15
C LYS A 117 -4.75 -20.82 27.64
N THR A 118 -4.58 -21.73 28.60
CA THR A 118 -5.67 -22.32 29.38
C THR A 118 -6.07 -21.34 30.48
#